data_AF-A0A257WAJ8-F1
#
_entry.id   AF-A0A257WAJ8-F1
#
_cell.length_a   1.000
_cell.length_b   1.000
_cell.length_c   1.000
_cell.angle_alpha   90.00
_cell.angle_beta   90.00
_cell.angle_gamma   90.00
#
_symmetry.space_group_name_H-M   'P 1'
#
loop_
_entity.id
_entity.type
_entity.pdbx_description
1 polymer ?
#
loop_
_entity_poly.entity_id
_entity_poly.type
_entity_poly.pdbx_seq_one_letter_code
_entity_poly.pdbx_strand_id
1 'polypeptide(L)'
;MTSPDDQRPNIVQDRWPAATPTSEPSTFRLNGRQRIVNTLKFQLGYKVDDVGPSGVGGVDLYITPDNGRQWYRYGEDPDRTSPFEVQVPRDGEYGFTVRVRSGAGLGLEPPTPGESPSIQIVVDQTPPALELLPIRQGQGTDLNQITIQWKITEERPADKPVSIYYAPSPQGPWEPISGWRADTGSYAWSVGLGSPAQFWVRVVARDAAGNVTQAETTQPIVVDLARPTARIVDVEMMPTTTPR
;
A
#
# COMPACT_ATOMS: atom_id res chain seq x y z
N MET A 1 -34.93 -15.05 15.87
CA MET A 1 -33.52 -15.34 15.53
C MET A 1 -32.91 -14.03 15.09
N THR A 2 -32.25 -13.33 16.01
CA THR A 2 -31.52 -12.08 15.78
C THR A 2 -30.13 -12.42 15.24
N SER A 3 -29.69 -11.70 14.21
CA SER A 3 -28.35 -11.87 13.61
C SER A 3 -27.26 -11.56 14.64
N PRO A 4 -26.09 -12.21 14.63
CA PRO A 4 -24.96 -11.85 15.51
C PRO A 4 -24.50 -10.39 15.39
N ASP A 5 -24.88 -9.69 14.31
CA ASP A 5 -24.67 -8.26 14.12
C ASP A 5 -25.48 -7.36 15.08
N ASP A 6 -26.58 -7.87 15.65
CA ASP A 6 -27.58 -7.10 16.41
C ASP A 6 -27.22 -6.88 17.89
N GLN A 7 -26.07 -7.42 18.34
CA GLN A 7 -25.52 -7.23 19.69
C GLN A 7 -24.25 -6.36 19.72
N ARG A 8 -23.82 -5.83 18.57
CA ARG A 8 -22.68 -4.93 18.52
C ARG A 8 -23.10 -3.54 19.03
N PRO A 9 -22.26 -2.83 19.80
CA PRO A 9 -22.61 -1.52 20.33
C PRO A 9 -22.97 -0.54 19.20
N ASN A 10 -23.76 0.50 19.48
CA ASN A 10 -24.10 1.59 18.54
C ASN A 10 -22.89 2.27 17.85
N ILE A 11 -21.66 1.95 18.25
CA ILE A 11 -20.40 2.37 17.65
C ILE A 11 -20.18 1.80 16.24
N VAL A 12 -20.93 0.78 15.82
CA VAL A 12 -20.95 0.26 14.43
C VAL A 12 -22.10 0.84 13.57
N GLN A 13 -22.95 1.71 14.13
CA GLN A 13 -24.16 2.25 13.48
C GLN A 13 -24.14 3.78 13.26
N ASP A 14 -22.97 4.37 13.03
CA ASP A 14 -22.82 5.72 12.45
C ASP A 14 -23.51 6.87 13.23
N ARG A 15 -23.60 6.76 14.57
CA ARG A 15 -24.10 7.84 15.44
C ARG A 15 -22.99 8.41 16.33
N TRP A 16 -22.06 9.13 15.72
CA TRP A 16 -21.20 10.09 16.45
C TRP A 16 -21.87 11.48 16.46
N PRO A 17 -21.94 12.19 17.60
CA PRO A 17 -21.79 13.63 17.55
C PRO A 17 -20.37 13.90 17.04
N ALA A 18 -20.24 14.73 16.00
CA ALA A 18 -18.95 15.07 15.41
C ALA A 18 -17.98 15.55 16.50
N ALA A 19 -16.95 14.75 16.79
CA ALA A 19 -15.80 15.26 17.51
C ALA A 19 -15.18 16.35 16.62
N THR A 20 -15.10 17.57 17.14
CA THR A 20 -14.43 18.68 16.48
C THR A 20 -12.98 18.27 16.24
N PRO A 21 -12.43 18.41 15.01
CA PRO A 21 -11.04 18.04 14.74
C PRO A 21 -10.15 19.01 15.52
N THR A 22 -9.65 18.59 16.69
CA THR A 22 -8.52 19.26 17.32
C THR A 22 -7.28 18.68 16.68
N SER A 23 -6.76 19.42 15.71
CA SER A 23 -5.51 19.16 15.01
C SER A 23 -4.34 19.30 15.99
N GLU A 24 -3.88 18.18 16.54
CA GLU A 24 -2.50 18.06 17.01
C GLU A 24 -1.93 16.72 16.54
N PRO A 25 -0.83 16.71 15.76
CA PRO A 25 -0.15 15.48 15.37
C PRO A 25 0.51 14.86 16.61
N SER A 26 -0.20 13.93 17.25
CA SER A 26 0.31 13.16 18.37
C SER A 26 1.32 12.13 17.88
N THR A 27 2.59 12.55 17.76
CA THR A 27 3.74 11.68 17.47
C THR A 27 4.16 10.89 18.71
N PHE A 28 3.24 10.12 19.31
CA PHE A 28 3.56 9.23 20.43
C PHE A 28 3.67 7.80 19.92
N ARG A 29 4.91 7.36 19.64
CA ARG A 29 5.22 5.94 19.48
C ARG A 29 5.08 5.26 20.84
N LEU A 30 3.93 4.64 21.07
CA LEU A 30 3.75 3.76 22.22
C LEU A 30 4.46 2.43 21.96
N ASN A 31 4.94 1.79 23.03
CA ASN A 31 5.52 0.44 23.03
C ASN A 31 4.54 -0.68 22.60
N GLY A 32 3.38 -0.33 22.02
CA GLY A 32 2.44 -1.25 21.37
C GLY A 32 2.74 -1.37 19.88
N ARG A 33 2.58 -2.58 19.32
CA ARG A 33 2.76 -2.80 17.88
C ARG A 33 1.76 -1.93 17.12
N GLN A 34 2.22 -1.01 16.28
CA GLN A 34 1.35 -0.32 15.33
C GLN A 34 1.26 -1.13 14.04
N ARG A 35 0.07 -1.27 13.47
CA ARG A 35 -0.16 -1.87 12.16
C ARG A 35 -1.00 -0.94 11.32
N ILE A 36 -0.70 -0.87 10.03
CA ILE A 36 -1.47 -0.11 9.04
C ILE A 36 -2.14 -1.12 8.11
N VAL A 37 -3.42 -0.92 7.81
CA VAL A 37 -4.23 -1.78 6.93
C VAL A 37 -5.07 -0.94 6.00
N ASN A 38 -5.39 -1.48 4.83
CA ASN A 38 -6.19 -0.81 3.80
C ASN A 38 -7.64 -1.27 3.70
N THR A 39 -8.17 -1.82 4.79
CA THR A 39 -9.52 -2.36 4.84
C THR A 39 -10.15 -2.05 6.19
N LEU A 40 -11.44 -1.68 6.16
CA LEU A 40 -12.26 -1.50 7.35
C LEU A 40 -12.53 -2.80 8.09
N LYS A 41 -12.37 -3.95 7.41
CA LYS A 41 -12.55 -5.29 7.97
C LYS A 41 -11.22 -6.01 8.08
N PHE A 42 -10.89 -6.47 9.28
CA PHE A 42 -9.64 -7.17 9.54
C PHE A 42 -9.79 -8.16 10.71
N GLN A 43 -8.82 -9.05 10.86
CA GLN A 43 -8.78 -10.07 11.90
C GLN A 43 -7.72 -9.71 12.94
N LEU A 44 -8.11 -9.77 14.22
CA LEU A 44 -7.21 -9.58 15.35
C LEU A 44 -6.89 -10.95 15.98
N GLY A 45 -5.67 -11.42 15.74
CA GLY A 45 -5.17 -12.63 16.39
C GLY A 45 -4.87 -12.38 17.87
N TYR A 46 -5.28 -13.30 18.73
CA TYR A 46 -4.95 -13.28 20.16
C TYR A 46 -4.53 -14.67 20.64
N LYS A 47 -3.82 -14.71 21.76
CA LYS A 47 -3.45 -15.96 22.43
C LYS A 47 -3.92 -15.87 23.87
N VAL A 48 -4.50 -16.96 24.36
CA VAL A 48 -4.82 -17.11 25.78
C VAL A 48 -3.73 -17.96 26.41
N ASP A 49 -3.04 -17.39 27.39
CA ASP A 49 -2.05 -18.08 28.21
C ASP A 49 -2.68 -18.46 29.57
N ASP A 50 -2.04 -19.39 30.30
CA ASP A 50 -2.40 -19.78 31.67
C ASP A 50 -3.87 -20.24 31.87
N VAL A 51 -4.41 -20.99 30.90
CA VAL A 51 -5.77 -21.55 30.99
C VAL A 51 -5.85 -22.60 32.11
N GLY A 52 -6.53 -22.25 33.20
CA GLY A 52 -6.78 -23.15 34.33
C GLY A 52 -7.87 -24.21 34.08
N PRO A 53 -8.14 -25.10 35.05
CA PRO A 53 -9.08 -26.22 34.90
C PRO A 53 -10.52 -25.83 34.51
N SER A 54 -10.94 -24.61 34.80
CA SER A 54 -12.26 -24.08 34.42
C SER A 54 -12.37 -23.70 32.95
N GLY A 55 -11.27 -23.72 32.18
CA GLY A 55 -11.21 -23.25 30.81
C GLY A 55 -11.47 -21.75 30.67
N VAL A 56 -11.65 -21.31 29.42
CA VAL A 56 -11.99 -19.92 29.06
C VAL A 56 -13.51 -19.74 29.09
N GLY A 57 -13.96 -18.80 29.92
CA GLY A 57 -15.36 -18.44 30.10
C GLY A 57 -15.85 -17.37 29.13
N GLY A 58 -14.97 -16.45 28.71
CA GLY A 58 -15.31 -15.41 27.74
C GLY A 58 -14.09 -14.61 27.30
N VAL A 59 -14.17 -14.03 26.10
CA VAL A 59 -13.12 -13.17 25.53
C VAL A 59 -13.78 -11.90 25.02
N ASP A 60 -13.52 -10.78 25.69
CA ASP A 60 -14.04 -9.48 25.29
C ASP A 60 -12.97 -8.65 24.60
N LEU A 61 -13.36 -8.08 23.45
CA LEU A 61 -12.57 -7.08 22.76
C LEU A 61 -13.06 -5.68 23.16
N TYR A 62 -12.11 -4.79 23.41
CA TYR A 62 -12.35 -3.37 23.65
C TYR A 62 -11.63 -2.54 22.59
N ILE A 63 -12.25 -1.41 22.24
CA ILE A 63 -11.77 -0.45 21.23
C ILE A 63 -11.68 0.95 21.84
N THR A 64 -10.70 1.72 21.39
CA THR A 64 -10.53 3.14 21.69
C THR A 64 -10.17 3.92 20.42
N PRO A 65 -10.87 5.01 20.07
CA PRO A 65 -10.52 5.87 18.94
C PRO A 65 -9.56 7.01 19.33
N ASP A 66 -9.24 7.15 20.62
CA ASP A 66 -8.55 8.30 21.21
C ASP A 66 -7.36 7.88 22.08
N ASN A 67 -6.69 6.81 21.64
CA ASN A 67 -5.47 6.27 22.23
C ASN A 67 -5.60 5.93 23.73
N GLY A 68 -6.74 5.37 24.13
CA GLY A 68 -7.00 4.89 25.47
C GLY A 68 -7.58 5.93 26.42
N ARG A 69 -7.80 7.17 25.97
CA ARG A 69 -8.50 8.19 26.78
C ARG A 69 -9.93 7.74 27.10
N GLN A 70 -10.61 7.11 26.14
CA GLN A 70 -11.91 6.50 26.32
C GLN A 70 -11.97 5.10 25.70
N TRP A 71 -12.51 4.16 26.47
CA TRP A 71 -12.65 2.76 26.08
C TRP A 71 -14.11 2.36 25.91
N TYR A 72 -14.36 1.55 24.90
CA TYR A 72 -15.66 0.98 24.59
C TYR A 72 -15.54 -0.54 24.47
N ARG A 73 -16.49 -1.28 25.04
CA ARG A 73 -16.60 -2.72 24.79
C ARG A 73 -17.03 -2.90 23.33
N TYR A 74 -16.21 -3.54 22.51
CA TYR A 74 -16.53 -3.81 21.10
C TYR A 74 -17.46 -5.02 20.98
N GLY A 75 -17.21 -6.07 21.74
CA GLY A 75 -18.02 -7.29 21.76
C GLY A 75 -17.30 -8.46 22.40
N GLU A 76 -18.01 -9.57 22.54
CA GLU A 76 -17.48 -10.85 23.01
C GLU A 76 -17.24 -11.78 21.82
N ASP A 77 -16.17 -12.56 21.88
CA ASP A 77 -15.85 -13.59 20.89
C ASP A 77 -16.77 -14.81 21.09
N PRO A 78 -17.67 -15.11 20.14
CA PRO A 78 -18.68 -16.15 20.35
C PRO A 78 -18.09 -17.55 20.47
N ASP A 79 -17.01 -17.85 19.75
CA ASP A 79 -16.37 -19.17 19.80
C ASP A 79 -15.15 -19.21 20.73
N ARG A 80 -14.75 -18.06 21.29
CA ARG A 80 -13.61 -17.89 22.19
C ARG A 80 -12.30 -18.41 21.58
N THR A 81 -12.20 -18.38 20.26
CA THR A 81 -11.08 -18.88 19.48
C THR A 81 -10.55 -17.80 18.54
N SER A 82 -9.25 -17.55 18.61
CA SER A 82 -8.61 -16.61 17.68
C SER A 82 -8.74 -17.06 16.21
N PRO A 83 -8.94 -16.12 15.27
CA PRO A 83 -8.92 -14.66 15.44
C PRO A 83 -10.30 -14.02 15.69
N PHE A 84 -10.29 -12.83 16.29
CA PHE A 84 -11.46 -11.98 16.43
C PHE A 84 -11.70 -11.15 15.17
N GLU A 85 -12.89 -11.21 14.58
CA GLU A 85 -13.26 -10.37 13.41
C GLU A 85 -13.68 -8.95 13.82
N VAL A 86 -13.03 -7.95 13.23
CA VAL A 86 -13.25 -6.54 13.52
C VAL A 86 -13.69 -5.80 12.25
N GLN A 87 -14.68 -4.93 12.41
CA GLN A 87 -15.09 -3.94 11.41
C GLN A 87 -15.15 -2.56 12.05
N VAL A 88 -14.44 -1.60 11.48
CA VAL A 88 -14.49 -0.18 11.87
C VAL A 88 -15.28 0.63 10.84
N PRO A 89 -15.85 1.79 11.21
CA PRO A 89 -16.75 2.53 10.34
C PRO A 89 -16.04 3.32 9.23
N ARG A 90 -14.79 3.75 9.44
CA ARG A 90 -14.03 4.60 8.52
C ARG A 90 -12.53 4.56 8.79
N ASP A 91 -11.76 5.16 7.89
CA ASP A 91 -10.33 5.45 8.06
C ASP A 91 -10.07 6.21 9.37
N GLY A 92 -8.95 5.89 10.01
CA GLY A 92 -8.57 6.45 11.30
C GLY A 92 -7.71 5.52 12.14
N GLU A 93 -7.36 6.00 13.33
CA GLU A 93 -6.53 5.27 14.28
C GLU A 93 -7.41 4.65 15.38
N TYR A 94 -7.21 3.36 15.63
CA TYR A 94 -7.99 2.59 16.59
C TYR A 94 -7.04 1.77 17.47
N GLY A 95 -7.15 1.95 18.78
CA GLY A 95 -6.49 1.09 19.76
C GLY A 95 -7.38 -0.08 20.15
N PHE A 96 -6.79 -1.24 20.37
CA PHE A 96 -7.49 -2.45 20.82
C PHE A 96 -6.83 -3.10 22.03
N THR A 97 -7.64 -3.69 22.89
CA THR A 97 -7.17 -4.57 23.97
C THR A 97 -8.16 -5.71 24.21
N VAL A 98 -7.65 -6.89 24.57
CA VAL A 98 -8.45 -8.08 24.82
C VAL A 98 -8.48 -8.36 26.31
N ARG A 99 -9.65 -8.74 26.85
CA ARG A 99 -9.83 -9.21 28.22
C ARG A 99 -10.42 -10.60 28.22
N VAL A 100 -9.77 -11.52 28.93
CA VAL A 100 -10.22 -12.91 29.04
C VAL A 100 -10.77 -13.15 30.44
N ARG A 101 -11.91 -13.82 30.52
CA ARG A 101 -12.47 -14.38 31.75
C ARG A 101 -12.35 -15.90 31.73
N SER A 102 -12.01 -16.51 32.85
CA SER A 102 -12.05 -17.95 33.06
C SER A 102 -13.49 -18.45 33.22
N GLY A 103 -13.71 -19.76 33.11
CA GLY A 103 -15.01 -20.37 33.37
C GLY A 103 -15.53 -20.15 34.81
N ALA A 104 -14.65 -19.81 35.76
CA ALA A 104 -15.02 -19.41 37.12
C ALA A 104 -15.38 -17.92 37.24
N GLY A 105 -15.37 -17.17 36.13
CA GLY A 105 -15.64 -15.73 36.11
C GLY A 105 -14.47 -14.83 36.50
N LEU A 106 -13.28 -15.40 36.71
CA LEU A 106 -12.08 -14.63 37.06
C LEU A 106 -11.43 -14.08 35.79
N GLY A 107 -11.14 -12.79 35.75
CA GLY A 107 -10.47 -12.16 34.62
C GLY A 107 -10.04 -10.74 34.98
N LEU A 108 -9.27 -10.12 34.09
CA LEU A 108 -8.96 -8.71 34.20
C LEU A 108 -10.21 -7.86 34.01
N GLU A 109 -10.29 -6.74 34.74
CA GLU A 109 -11.36 -5.76 34.58
C GLU A 109 -11.31 -5.09 33.19
N PRO A 110 -12.43 -4.50 32.72
CA PRO A 110 -12.44 -3.64 31.55
C PRO A 110 -11.32 -2.59 31.61
N PRO A 111 -10.71 -2.22 30.47
CA PRO A 111 -9.68 -1.19 30.46
C PRO A 111 -10.21 0.14 31.00
N THR A 112 -9.36 0.84 31.73
CA THR A 112 -9.72 2.12 32.37
C THR A 112 -9.26 3.32 31.51
N PRO A 113 -9.92 4.48 31.61
CA PRO A 113 -9.46 5.70 30.94
C PRO A 113 -7.99 6.02 31.26
N GLY A 114 -7.18 6.22 30.21
CA GLY A 114 -5.74 6.44 30.29
C GLY A 114 -4.89 5.18 30.14
N GLU A 115 -5.49 3.97 30.18
CA GLU A 115 -4.77 2.75 29.87
C GLU A 115 -4.39 2.71 28.38
N SER A 116 -3.12 2.44 28.09
CA SER A 116 -2.62 2.36 26.71
C SER A 116 -3.14 1.11 25.99
N PRO A 117 -3.46 1.19 24.69
CA PRO A 117 -3.90 0.03 23.92
C PRO A 117 -2.78 -1.00 23.76
N SER A 118 -3.17 -2.28 23.69
CA SER A 118 -2.23 -3.39 23.44
C SER A 118 -1.66 -3.34 22.01
N ILE A 119 -2.48 -2.88 21.06
CA ILE A 119 -2.14 -2.71 19.65
C ILE A 119 -2.85 -1.48 19.10
N GLN A 120 -2.20 -0.77 18.18
CA GLN A 120 -2.81 0.30 17.40
C GLN A 120 -2.95 -0.13 15.95
N ILE A 121 -4.15 0.04 15.39
CA ILE A 121 -4.45 -0.19 13.99
C ILE A 121 -4.78 1.15 13.34
N VAL A 122 -4.03 1.53 12.31
CA VAL A 122 -4.36 2.63 11.43
C VAL A 122 -5.04 2.05 10.20
N VAL A 123 -6.27 2.48 9.94
CA VAL A 123 -6.97 2.13 8.71
C VAL A 123 -6.84 3.30 7.73
N ASP A 124 -6.30 3.00 6.57
CA ASP A 124 -6.04 3.96 5.49
C ASP A 124 -6.38 3.29 4.16
N GLN A 125 -7.49 3.68 3.55
CA GLN A 125 -7.96 3.13 2.28
C GLN A 125 -7.57 4.01 1.09
N THR A 126 -6.85 5.10 1.33
CA THR A 126 -6.54 6.09 0.29
C THR A 126 -5.26 5.68 -0.44
N PRO A 127 -5.33 5.39 -1.76
CA PRO A 127 -4.13 5.05 -2.51
C PRO A 127 -3.27 6.29 -2.82
N PRO A 128 -1.95 6.11 -3.03
CA PRO A 128 -1.06 7.21 -3.36
C PRO A 128 -1.46 7.87 -4.68
N ALA A 129 -1.41 9.20 -4.76
CA ALA A 129 -1.57 9.90 -6.03
C ALA A 129 -0.26 9.84 -6.82
N LEU A 130 -0.29 9.25 -8.02
CA LEU A 130 0.89 9.03 -8.86
C LEU A 130 0.71 9.69 -10.24
N GLU A 131 1.66 10.54 -10.62
CA GLU A 131 1.77 11.14 -11.95
C GLU A 131 3.06 10.65 -12.63
N LEU A 132 2.94 9.98 -13.77
CA LEU A 132 4.09 9.66 -14.64
C LEU A 132 4.36 10.83 -15.57
N LEU A 133 5.56 11.40 -15.48
CA LEU A 133 5.98 12.51 -16.34
C LEU A 133 6.49 11.99 -17.70
N PRO A 134 6.58 12.85 -18.73
CA PRO A 134 7.11 12.46 -20.03
C PRO A 134 8.50 11.81 -19.93
N ILE A 135 8.64 10.63 -20.54
CA ILE A 135 9.91 9.90 -20.59
C ILE A 135 10.90 10.67 -21.46
N ARG A 136 12.14 10.80 -20.98
CA ARG A 136 13.20 11.49 -21.72
C ARG A 136 14.27 10.49 -22.14
N GLN A 137 14.52 10.37 -23.44
CA GLN A 137 15.64 9.59 -23.95
C GLN A 137 16.91 10.46 -23.96
N GLY A 138 18.03 9.86 -23.57
CA GLY A 138 19.35 10.46 -23.70
C GLY A 138 19.74 10.68 -25.17
N GLN A 139 20.82 11.41 -25.38
CA GLN A 139 21.29 11.82 -26.70
C GLN A 139 22.76 11.43 -26.87
N GLY A 140 23.23 11.33 -28.12
CA GLY A 140 24.63 11.05 -28.42
C GLY A 140 25.12 9.72 -27.85
N THR A 141 26.03 9.76 -26.86
CA THR A 141 26.56 8.56 -26.21
C THR A 141 25.53 7.87 -25.30
N ASP A 142 24.51 8.60 -24.84
CA ASP A 142 23.51 8.12 -23.88
C ASP A 142 22.18 7.76 -24.55
N LEU A 143 22.18 7.48 -25.87
CA LEU A 143 20.98 7.10 -26.62
C LEU A 143 20.27 5.85 -26.06
N ASN A 144 20.99 5.01 -25.32
CA ASN A 144 20.43 3.84 -24.64
C ASN A 144 19.90 4.13 -23.23
N GLN A 145 20.04 5.35 -22.72
CA GLN A 145 19.55 5.74 -21.42
C GLN A 145 18.18 6.39 -21.58
N ILE A 146 17.20 5.91 -20.81
CA ILE A 146 15.92 6.59 -20.65
C ILE A 146 15.78 7.09 -19.22
N THR A 147 15.31 8.32 -19.06
CA THR A 147 15.00 8.91 -17.77
C THR A 147 13.49 8.84 -17.56
N ILE A 148 13.10 8.08 -16.55
CA ILE A 148 11.74 7.89 -16.09
C ILE A 148 11.57 8.84 -14.91
N GLN A 149 10.57 9.72 -14.94
CA GLN A 149 10.32 10.70 -13.88
C GLN A 149 8.86 10.60 -13.44
N TRP A 150 8.61 10.79 -12.15
CA TRP A 150 7.26 10.73 -11.59
C TRP A 150 7.11 11.69 -10.42
N LYS A 151 5.86 11.95 -10.03
CA LYS A 151 5.51 12.62 -8.79
C LYS A 151 4.55 11.75 -8.00
N ILE A 152 4.81 11.60 -6.70
CA ILE A 152 3.95 10.89 -5.76
C ILE A 152 3.53 11.86 -4.66
N THR A 153 2.24 11.87 -4.33
CA THR A 153 1.71 12.52 -3.13
C THR A 153 1.09 11.45 -2.25
N GLU A 154 1.63 11.29 -1.05
CA GLU A 154 1.26 10.23 -0.11
C GLU A 154 1.57 10.69 1.34
N GLU A 155 0.64 10.46 2.27
CA GLU A 155 0.80 10.83 3.68
C GLU A 155 1.56 9.76 4.49
N ARG A 156 1.39 8.48 4.13
CA ARG A 156 1.99 7.32 4.81
C ARG A 156 2.72 6.41 3.82
N PRO A 157 3.80 6.86 3.17
CA PRO A 157 4.49 6.07 2.16
C PRO A 157 5.10 4.80 2.76
N ALA A 158 5.14 3.72 1.99
CA ALA A 158 5.95 2.56 2.36
C ALA A 158 7.44 2.94 2.40
N ASP A 159 8.25 2.17 3.15
CA ASP A 159 9.72 2.33 3.21
C ASP A 159 10.36 2.33 1.81
N LYS A 160 9.85 1.47 0.92
CA LYS A 160 10.21 1.40 -0.50
C LYS A 160 8.94 1.46 -1.34
N PRO A 161 8.47 2.67 -1.69
CA PRO A 161 7.13 2.87 -2.23
C PRO A 161 7.07 2.78 -3.76
N VAL A 162 8.20 2.77 -4.48
CA VAL A 162 8.20 2.83 -5.95
C VAL A 162 8.75 1.56 -6.56
N SER A 163 8.10 1.03 -7.60
CA SER A 163 8.63 0.01 -8.49
C SER A 163 8.39 0.40 -9.94
N ILE A 164 9.25 -0.03 -10.85
CA ILE A 164 9.23 0.38 -12.26
C ILE A 164 9.29 -0.85 -13.14
N TYR A 165 8.44 -0.90 -14.15
CA TYR A 165 8.30 -2.02 -15.07
C TYR A 165 8.32 -1.53 -16.52
N TYR A 166 8.65 -2.45 -17.41
CA TYR A 166 8.47 -2.29 -18.85
C TYR A 166 7.71 -3.47 -19.44
N ALA A 167 7.12 -3.27 -20.62
CA ALA A 167 6.48 -4.34 -21.37
C ALA A 167 6.62 -4.12 -22.88
N PRO A 168 6.72 -5.19 -23.70
CA PRO A 168 6.74 -5.09 -25.16
C PRO A 168 5.36 -4.74 -25.75
N SER A 169 4.30 -4.79 -24.94
CA SER A 169 2.94 -4.39 -25.31
C SER A 169 2.27 -3.70 -24.12
N PRO A 170 1.23 -2.87 -24.33
CA PRO A 170 0.52 -2.22 -23.22
C PRO A 170 -0.20 -3.22 -22.31
N GLN A 171 -0.46 -4.45 -22.78
CA GLN A 171 -1.08 -5.51 -22.00
C GLN A 171 -0.07 -6.37 -21.23
N GLY A 172 1.24 -6.18 -21.44
CA GLY A 172 2.29 -6.99 -20.85
C GLY A 172 2.87 -8.07 -21.80
N PRO A 173 3.58 -9.08 -21.26
CA PRO A 173 3.89 -9.25 -19.84
C PRO A 173 4.77 -8.09 -19.32
N TRP A 174 4.54 -7.67 -18.08
CA TRP A 174 5.28 -6.59 -17.44
C TRP A 174 6.49 -7.17 -16.71
N GLU A 175 7.68 -6.70 -17.07
CA GLU A 175 8.96 -7.10 -16.49
C GLU A 175 9.54 -5.96 -15.64
N PRO A 176 10.16 -6.28 -14.49
CA PRO A 176 10.73 -5.25 -13.63
C PRO A 176 11.96 -4.60 -14.28
N ILE A 177 11.94 -3.27 -14.41
CA ILE A 177 13.15 -2.46 -14.61
C ILE A 177 13.93 -2.36 -13.29
N SER A 178 13.18 -2.23 -12.19
CA SER A 178 13.73 -2.13 -10.84
C SER A 178 12.83 -2.88 -9.84
N GLY A 179 13.39 -3.32 -8.72
CA GLY A 179 12.59 -3.73 -7.57
C GLY A 179 12.06 -2.53 -6.79
N TRP A 180 11.30 -2.80 -5.73
CA TRP A 180 10.81 -1.76 -4.82
C TRP A 180 11.98 -0.92 -4.26
N ARG A 181 11.89 0.40 -4.42
CA ARG A 181 12.93 1.37 -4.05
C ARG A 181 12.34 2.62 -3.40
N ALA A 182 13.20 3.40 -2.78
CA ALA A 182 12.86 4.71 -2.24
C ALA A 182 12.38 5.66 -3.35
N ASP A 183 11.44 6.54 -3.01
CA ASP A 183 11.02 7.57 -3.94
C ASP A 183 12.12 8.62 -4.10
N THR A 184 12.57 8.79 -5.34
CA THR A 184 13.60 9.76 -5.74
C THR A 184 13.08 10.69 -6.84
N GLY A 185 11.79 10.56 -7.22
CA GLY A 185 11.15 11.28 -8.33
C GLY A 185 11.69 10.93 -9.72
N SER A 186 12.76 10.13 -9.83
CA SER A 186 13.34 9.72 -11.10
C SER A 186 14.14 8.43 -11.02
N TYR A 187 14.26 7.77 -12.16
CA TYR A 187 15.15 6.65 -12.40
C TYR A 187 15.70 6.72 -13.81
N ALA A 188 17.02 6.56 -13.95
CA ALA A 188 17.66 6.45 -15.24
C ALA A 188 17.94 4.98 -15.55
N TRP A 189 17.30 4.45 -16.58
CA TRP A 189 17.43 3.08 -17.02
C TRP A 189 18.29 3.00 -18.28
N SER A 190 19.35 2.20 -18.23
CA SER A 190 20.15 1.84 -19.41
C SER A 190 19.54 0.62 -20.08
N VAL A 191 18.90 0.83 -21.23
CA VAL A 191 18.27 -0.21 -22.05
C VAL A 191 19.37 -1.10 -22.64
N GLY A 192 19.27 -2.41 -22.39
CA GLY A 192 20.23 -3.40 -22.85
C GLY A 192 19.97 -3.87 -24.28
N LEU A 193 20.96 -4.52 -24.90
CA LEU A 193 20.87 -5.05 -26.27
C LEU A 193 19.82 -6.17 -26.47
N GLY A 194 19.26 -6.71 -25.38
CA GLY A 194 18.17 -7.70 -25.42
C GLY A 194 16.77 -7.13 -25.15
N SER A 195 16.66 -5.82 -24.89
CA SER A 195 15.37 -5.18 -24.68
C SER A 195 14.66 -4.94 -26.02
N PRO A 196 13.31 -4.95 -26.03
CA PRO A 196 12.55 -4.57 -27.22
C PRO A 196 12.94 -3.19 -27.73
N ALA A 197 12.96 -2.99 -29.05
CA ALA A 197 13.16 -1.66 -29.64
C ALA A 197 12.02 -0.68 -29.31
N GLN A 198 10.87 -1.23 -28.92
CA GLN A 198 9.66 -0.49 -28.57
C GLN A 198 9.03 -1.12 -27.32
N PHE A 199 8.74 -0.30 -26.31
CA PHE A 199 8.16 -0.79 -25.05
C PHE A 199 7.33 0.29 -24.35
N TRP A 200 6.50 -0.14 -23.42
CA TRP A 200 5.74 0.70 -22.50
C TRP A 200 6.42 0.70 -21.14
N VAL A 201 6.29 1.79 -20.39
CA VAL A 201 6.79 1.90 -19.01
C VAL A 201 5.63 2.08 -18.06
N ARG A 202 5.69 1.38 -16.92
CA ARG A 202 4.78 1.52 -15.79
C ARG A 202 5.57 1.88 -14.55
N VAL A 203 5.12 2.91 -13.84
CA VAL A 203 5.52 3.18 -12.47
C VAL A 203 4.40 2.70 -11.55
N VAL A 204 4.75 2.03 -10.47
CA VAL A 204 3.83 1.56 -9.44
C VAL A 204 4.25 2.21 -8.13
N ALA A 205 3.31 2.88 -7.46
CA ALA A 205 3.46 3.48 -6.15
C ALA A 205 2.64 2.69 -5.12
N ARG A 206 3.15 2.55 -3.90
CA ARG A 206 2.41 1.98 -2.77
C ARG A 206 2.61 2.75 -1.48
N ASP A 207 1.61 2.72 -0.62
CA ASP A 207 1.69 3.25 0.73
C ASP A 207 2.05 2.14 1.75
N ALA A 208 2.10 2.51 3.04
CA ALA A 208 2.36 1.60 4.14
C ALA A 208 1.16 0.71 4.51
N ALA A 209 -0.05 1.07 4.08
CA ALA A 209 -1.27 0.29 4.27
C ALA A 209 -1.41 -0.86 3.26
N GLY A 210 -0.67 -0.77 2.15
CA GLY A 210 -0.72 -1.70 1.02
C GLY A 210 -1.60 -1.22 -0.14
N ASN A 211 -2.09 0.01 -0.13
CA ASN A 211 -2.74 0.60 -1.30
C ASN A 211 -1.73 0.81 -2.42
N VAL A 212 -2.19 0.67 -3.67
CA VAL A 212 -1.34 0.71 -4.85
C VAL A 212 -1.97 1.56 -5.95
N THR A 213 -1.17 2.40 -6.58
CA THR A 213 -1.52 3.14 -7.81
C THR A 213 -0.49 2.83 -8.89
N GLN A 214 -0.93 2.75 -10.14
CA GLN A 214 -0.06 2.56 -11.29
C GLN A 214 -0.29 3.66 -12.33
N ALA A 215 0.79 4.11 -12.95
CA ALA A 215 0.77 5.08 -14.04
C ALA A 215 1.65 4.57 -15.18
N GLU A 216 1.15 4.67 -16.42
CA GLU A 216 1.74 4.05 -17.59
C GLU A 216 1.88 5.04 -18.73
N THR A 217 2.86 4.81 -19.60
CA THR A 217 2.93 5.52 -20.86
C THR A 217 1.75 5.12 -21.75
N THR A 218 1.06 6.09 -22.36
CA THR A 218 -0.04 5.79 -23.30
C THR A 218 0.48 5.42 -24.69
N GLN A 219 1.65 5.94 -25.05
CA GLN A 219 2.36 5.61 -26.27
C GLN A 219 3.62 4.80 -25.95
N PRO A 220 4.03 3.93 -26.87
CA PRO A 220 5.29 3.23 -26.73
C PRO A 220 6.48 4.17 -26.82
N ILE A 221 7.48 3.89 -26.00
CA ILE A 221 8.82 4.48 -26.08
C ILE A 221 9.60 3.67 -27.11
N VAL A 222 10.20 4.35 -28.08
CA VAL A 222 11.06 3.73 -29.09
C VAL A 222 12.50 4.07 -28.76
N VAL A 223 13.32 3.03 -28.56
CA VAL A 223 14.76 3.16 -28.36
C VAL A 223 15.46 2.38 -29.46
N ASP A 224 15.81 3.09 -30.54
CA ASP A 224 16.57 2.50 -31.64
C ASP A 224 18.08 2.61 -31.36
N LEU A 225 18.70 1.46 -31.10
CA LEU A 225 20.14 1.34 -30.88
C LEU A 225 20.89 0.85 -32.12
N ALA A 226 20.20 0.67 -33.26
CA ALA A 226 20.82 0.23 -34.50
C ALA A 226 21.80 1.28 -35.02
N ARG A 227 23.01 0.84 -35.34
CA ARG A 227 24.02 1.66 -36.02
C ARG A 227 24.16 1.16 -37.47
N PRO A 228 23.39 1.69 -38.43
CA PRO A 228 23.49 1.26 -39.81
C PRO A 228 24.87 1.60 -40.37
N THR A 229 25.52 0.63 -41.01
CA THR A 229 26.78 0.84 -41.76
C THR A 229 26.50 0.70 -43.25
N ALA A 230 27.08 1.57 -44.06
CA ALA A 230 27.03 1.47 -45.51
C ALA A 230 28.35 0.94 -46.07
N ARG A 231 28.28 0.20 -47.17
CA ARG A 231 29.42 -0.10 -48.04
C ARG A 231 29.05 0.26 -49.47
N ILE A 232 30.00 0.82 -50.21
CA ILE A 232 29.84 1.06 -51.64
C ILE A 232 29.88 -0.30 -52.32
N VAL A 233 28.84 -0.61 -53.11
CA VAL A 233 28.72 -1.88 -53.84
C VAL A 233 29.12 -1.68 -55.30
N ASP A 234 28.72 -0.57 -55.93
CA ASP A 234 29.03 -0.26 -57.32
C ASP A 234 28.93 1.26 -57.60
N VAL A 235 29.49 1.70 -58.74
CA VAL A 235 29.36 3.06 -59.27
C VAL A 235 28.90 2.97 -60.72
N GLU A 236 27.63 3.32 -60.98
CA GLU A 236 27.07 3.34 -62.33
C GLU A 236 27.24 4.73 -62.96
N MET A 237 27.77 4.79 -64.19
CA MET A 237 27.89 6.04 -64.94
C MET A 237 26.53 6.44 -65.49
N MET A 238 26.06 7.65 -65.18
CA MET A 238 24.86 8.18 -65.83
C MET A 238 25.14 8.41 -67.32
N PRO A 239 24.26 7.97 -68.23
CA PRO A 239 24.45 8.21 -69.65
C PRO A 239 24.45 9.72 -69.92
N THR A 240 25.52 10.23 -70.52
CA THR A 240 25.54 11.59 -71.06
C THR A 240 24.53 11.68 -72.19
N THR A 241 23.41 12.39 -71.95
CA THR A 241 22.52 12.84 -73.02
C THR A 241 23.27 13.85 -73.86
N THR A 242 23.80 13.42 -75.01
CA THR A 242 24.33 14.33 -76.03
C THR A 242 23.18 15.20 -76.54
N PRO A 243 23.25 16.54 -76.41
CA PRO A 243 22.27 17.41 -77.06
C PRO A 243 22.42 17.29 -78.57
N ARG A 244 21.27 17.33 -79.25
CA ARG A 244 21.05 16.97 -80.66
C ARG A 244 21.90 17.72 -81.68
#